data_AF-A0A8X6JRN0-F1
#
_entry.id   AF-A0A8X6JRN0-F1
#
_cell.length_a   1.000
_cell.length_b   1.000
_cell.length_c   1.000
_cell.angle_alpha   90.00
_cell.angle_beta   90.00
_cell.angle_gamma   90.00
#
_symmetry.space_group_name_H-M   'P 1'
#
loop_
_entity.id
_entity.type
_entity.pdbx_description
1 polymer ?
#
loop_
_entity_poly.entity_id
_entity_poly.type
_entity_poly.pdbx_seq_one_letter_code
_entity_poly.pdbx_strand_id
1 'polypeptide(L)'
;MKTPSLRHLYYLQLRNDFLEGNYCCDNNIALTIGGYALQAEFGDYDSSVHGKEYFLLEHYLPFYSIDKLNRSIAKAKLHDNHVKLEGISKELAE
;
A
#
# COMPACT_ATOMS: atom_id res chain seq x y z
N MET A 1 -19.78 8.87 16.71
CA MET A 1 -18.54 9.25 16.02
C MET A 1 -17.39 8.59 16.76
N LYS A 2 -16.68 7.61 16.19
CA LYS A 2 -15.47 7.06 16.82
C LYS A 2 -14.33 8.03 16.51
N THR A 3 -13.63 8.52 17.53
CA THR A 3 -12.43 9.33 17.34
C THR A 3 -11.34 8.44 16.72
N PRO A 4 -10.64 8.87 15.65
CA PRO A 4 -9.51 8.14 15.12
C PRO A 4 -8.48 7.87 16.21
N SER A 5 -7.91 6.66 16.24
CA SER A 5 -6.82 6.37 17.18
C SER A 5 -5.58 7.19 16.81
N LEU A 6 -4.73 7.51 17.79
CA LEU A 6 -3.47 8.21 17.52
C LEU A 6 -2.58 7.42 16.54
N ARG A 7 -2.61 6.08 16.61
CA ARG A 7 -1.91 5.19 15.67
C ARG A 7 -2.39 5.42 14.24
N HIS A 8 -3.70 5.41 14.02
CA HIS A 8 -4.29 5.60 12.69
C HIS A 8 -3.93 6.98 12.12
N LEU A 9 -4.00 8.04 12.93
CA LEU A 9 -3.59 9.38 12.51
C LEU A 9 -2.10 9.44 12.12
N TYR A 10 -1.24 8.75 12.89
CA TYR A 10 0.18 8.67 12.60
C TYR A 10 0.47 7.89 11.31
N TYR A 11 -0.23 6.77 11.10
CA TYR A 11 -0.19 6.00 9.86
C TYR A 11 -0.54 6.87 8.65
N LEU A 12 -1.65 7.63 8.72
CA LEU A 12 -2.08 8.51 7.63
C LEU A 12 -1.05 9.60 7.32
N GLN A 13 -0.43 10.20 8.34
CA GLN A 13 0.61 11.20 8.15
C GLN A 13 1.83 10.59 7.43
N LEU A 14 2.35 9.46 7.92
CA LEU A 14 3.50 8.80 7.30
C LEU A 14 3.20 8.31 5.88
N ARG A 15 1.99 7.81 5.62
CA ARG A 15 1.58 7.39 4.28
C ARG A 15 1.56 8.57 3.31
N ASN A 16 1.05 9.73 3.74
CA ASN A 16 1.08 10.94 2.91
C ASN A 16 2.51 11.35 2.61
N ASP A 17 3.38 11.43 3.63
CA ASP A 17 4.79 11.81 3.43
C ASP A 17 5.54 10.83 2.52
N PHE A 18 5.22 9.54 2.63
CA PHE A 18 5.74 8.49 1.73
C PHE A 18 5.30 8.73 0.28
N LEU A 19 4.02 8.94 0.02
CA LEU A 19 3.49 9.13 -1.33
C LEU A 19 3.99 10.42 -2.00
N GLU A 20 4.15 11.49 -1.22
CA GLU A 20 4.73 12.76 -1.68
C GLU A 20 6.22 12.63 -2.05
N GLY A 21 6.88 11.53 -1.65
CA GLY A 21 8.29 11.31 -1.90
C GLY A 21 9.20 12.12 -0.97
N ASN A 22 8.69 12.54 0.19
CA ASN A 22 9.47 13.25 1.22
C ASN A 22 10.57 12.34 1.80
N TYR A 23 10.45 11.02 1.62
CA TYR A 23 11.46 10.02 1.95
C TYR A 23 11.79 9.15 0.74
N CYS A 24 13.04 9.17 0.29
CA CYS A 24 13.52 8.23 -0.71
C CYS A 24 13.85 6.89 -0.05
N CYS A 25 13.16 5.82 -0.44
CA CYS A 25 13.49 4.45 -0.05
C CYS A 25 13.73 3.54 -1.25
N ASP A 26 14.33 2.38 -1.01
CA ASP A 26 14.46 1.35 -2.05
C ASP A 26 13.08 0.91 -2.58
N ASN A 27 13.04 0.50 -3.84
CA ASN A 27 11.81 0.06 -4.49
C ASN A 27 11.17 -1.14 -3.79
N ASN A 28 11.96 -2.07 -3.24
CA ASN A 28 11.40 -3.21 -2.52
C ASN A 28 10.72 -2.75 -1.22
N ILE A 29 11.30 -1.76 -0.52
CA ILE A 29 10.69 -1.17 0.67
C ILE A 29 9.40 -0.45 0.30
N ALA A 30 9.39 0.32 -0.79
CA ALA A 30 8.20 1.02 -1.27
C ALA A 30 7.06 0.03 -1.59
N LEU A 31 7.38 -1.08 -2.28
CA LEU A 31 6.43 -2.15 -2.59
C LEU A 31 5.88 -2.82 -1.33
N THR A 32 6.72 -3.07 -0.33
CA THR A 32 6.28 -3.62 0.96
C THR A 32 5.33 -2.66 1.67
N ILE A 33 5.69 -1.38 1.80
CA ILE A 33 4.83 -0.35 2.43
C ILE A 33 3.50 -0.24 1.68
N GLY A 34 3.53 -0.19 0.36
CA GLY A 34 2.32 -0.17 -0.46
C GLY A 34 1.45 -1.41 -0.25
N GLY A 35 2.06 -2.59 -0.10
CA GLY A 35 1.35 -3.84 0.19
C GLY A 35 0.64 -3.79 1.55
N TYR A 36 1.31 -3.30 2.58
CA TYR A 36 0.69 -3.07 3.90
C TYR A 36 -0.43 -2.03 3.82
N ALA A 37 -0.25 -0.95 3.06
CA ALA A 37 -1.31 0.03 2.88
C ALA A 37 -2.54 -0.54 2.15
N LEU A 38 -2.36 -1.44 1.18
CA LEU A 38 -3.47 -2.20 0.58
C LEU A 38 -4.14 -3.10 1.62
N GLN A 39 -3.37 -3.80 2.45
CA GLN A 39 -3.91 -4.68 3.50
C GLN A 39 -4.69 -3.89 4.56
N ALA A 40 -4.20 -2.72 4.96
CA ALA A 40 -4.88 -1.84 5.91
C ALA A 40 -6.23 -1.33 5.36
N GLU A 41 -6.29 -1.05 4.06
CA GLU A 41 -7.50 -0.51 3.42
C GLU A 41 -8.51 -1.60 3.05
N PHE A 42 -8.06 -2.64 2.35
CA PHE A 42 -8.90 -3.69 1.80
C PHE A 42 -9.02 -4.91 2.72
N GLY A 43 -7.99 -5.22 3.50
CA GLY A 43 -7.85 -6.51 4.17
C GLY A 43 -7.36 -7.56 3.19
N ASP A 44 -7.60 -8.83 3.47
CA ASP A 44 -7.16 -9.92 2.61
C ASP A 44 -7.68 -9.76 1.18
N TYR A 45 -6.80 -10.03 0.20
CA TYR A 45 -7.21 -10.07 -1.19
C TYR A 45 -8.17 -11.24 -1.46
N ASP A 46 -9.40 -10.90 -1.81
CA ASP A 46 -10.40 -11.84 -2.30
C ASP A 46 -10.65 -11.64 -3.81
N SER A 47 -10.33 -12.63 -4.63
CA SER A 47 -10.53 -12.59 -6.10
C SER A 47 -11.99 -12.49 -6.57
N SER A 48 -12.96 -12.83 -5.72
CA SER A 48 -14.38 -12.71 -6.04
C SER A 48 -14.90 -11.27 -5.93
N VAL A 49 -14.21 -10.46 -5.11
CA VAL A 49 -14.54 -9.05 -4.85
C VAL A 49 -13.56 -8.13 -5.58
N HIS A 50 -12.27 -8.44 -5.52
CA HIS A 50 -11.20 -7.65 -6.09
C HIS A 50 -10.91 -8.14 -7.52
N GLY A 51 -11.37 -7.36 -8.51
CA GLY A 51 -10.95 -7.53 -9.90
C GLY A 51 -9.51 -7.07 -10.12
N LYS A 52 -9.01 -7.15 -11.36
CA LYS A 52 -7.60 -6.78 -11.70
C LYS A 52 -7.23 -5.32 -11.40
N GLU A 53 -8.24 -4.44 -11.34
CA GLU A 53 -8.07 -2.99 -11.20
C GLU A 53 -8.51 -2.46 -9.82
N TYR A 54 -8.48 -3.28 -8.77
CA TYR A 54 -8.98 -2.91 -7.43
C TYR A 54 -8.18 -1.82 -6.71
N PHE A 55 -7.12 -1.28 -7.30
CA PHE A 55 -6.31 -0.18 -6.75
C PHE A 55 -5.62 0.64 -7.84
N LEU A 56 -5.21 1.86 -7.55
CA LEU A 56 -4.38 2.70 -8.43
C LEU A 56 -2.97 2.80 -7.86
N LEU A 57 -1.94 2.67 -8.70
CA LEU A 57 -0.55 2.65 -8.23
C LEU A 57 -0.18 3.91 -7.45
N GLU A 58 -0.66 5.06 -7.91
CA GLU A 58 -0.39 6.39 -7.39
C GLU A 58 -0.90 6.57 -5.95
N HIS A 59 -1.82 5.71 -5.49
CA HIS A 59 -2.34 5.76 -4.12
C HIS A 59 -1.51 4.93 -3.12
N TYR A 60 -0.56 4.12 -3.62
CA TYR A 60 0.19 3.16 -2.82
C TYR A 60 1.70 3.18 -3.10
N LEU A 61 2.16 3.84 -4.17
CA LEU A 61 3.58 3.98 -4.50
C LEU A 61 3.92 5.41 -4.89
N PRO A 62 5.10 5.92 -4.47
CA PRO A 62 5.60 7.21 -4.94
C PRO A 62 5.93 7.17 -6.43
N PHE A 63 5.86 8.34 -7.08
CA PHE A 63 6.11 8.47 -8.52
C PHE A 63 7.47 7.89 -8.95
N TYR A 64 8.53 8.14 -8.18
CA TYR A 64 9.89 7.64 -8.50
C TYR A 64 9.95 6.11 -8.57
N SER A 65 9.15 5.40 -7.76
CA SER A 65 9.15 3.95 -7.73
C SER A 65 8.42 3.36 -8.92
N ILE A 66 7.29 3.97 -9.30
CA ILE A 66 6.50 3.60 -10.48
C ILE A 66 7.33 3.82 -11.75
N ASP A 67 8.01 4.96 -11.85
CA ASP A 67 8.87 5.30 -13.00
C ASP A 67 10.02 4.30 -13.16
N LYS A 68 10.75 4.03 -12.06
CA LYS A 68 11.90 3.12 -12.07
C LYS A 68 11.55 1.65 -12.32
N LEU A 69 10.38 1.19 -11.87
CA LEU A 69 9.96 -0.21 -12.03
C LEU A 69 9.19 -0.46 -13.33
N ASN A 70 8.70 0.56 -14.03
CA ASN A 70 7.61 0.48 -15.02
C ASN A 70 6.25 0.10 -14.38
N ARG A 71 5.17 0.74 -14.85
CA ARG A 71 3.80 0.59 -14.32
C ARG A 71 3.34 -0.87 -14.25
N SER A 72 3.54 -1.66 -15.30
CA SER A 72 3.05 -3.05 -15.34
C SER A 72 3.74 -3.93 -14.31
N ILE A 73 5.06 -3.76 -14.14
CA ILE A 73 5.85 -4.51 -13.16
C ILE A 73 5.52 -4.03 -11.75
N ALA A 74 5.38 -2.72 -11.53
CA ALA A 74 4.99 -2.15 -10.25
C ALA A 74 3.62 -2.68 -9.81
N LYS A 75 2.64 -2.73 -10.73
CA LYS A 75 1.29 -3.25 -10.49
C LYS A 75 1.31 -4.72 -10.06
N ALA A 76 2.02 -5.56 -10.81
CA ALA A 76 2.15 -6.98 -10.50
C ALA A 76 2.85 -7.21 -9.15
N LYS A 77 4.02 -6.58 -8.94
CA LYS A 77 4.77 -6.75 -7.69
C LYS A 77 4.03 -6.21 -6.47
N LEU A 78 3.31 -5.11 -6.60
CA LEU A 78 2.54 -4.56 -5.49
C LEU A 78 1.37 -5.48 -5.13
N HIS A 79 0.67 -6.02 -6.13
CA HIS A 79 -0.34 -7.06 -5.91
C HIS A 79 0.23 -8.29 -5.21
N ASP A 80 1.38 -8.81 -5.66
CA ASP A 80 2.05 -9.94 -5.03
C ASP A 80 2.42 -9.68 -3.56
N ASN A 81 2.81 -8.44 -3.22
CA ASN A 81 3.07 -8.06 -1.84
C ASN A 81 1.79 -8.04 -1.00
N HIS A 82 0.68 -7.54 -1.54
CA HIS A 82 -0.60 -7.55 -0.85
C HIS A 82 -1.08 -8.98 -0.54
N VAL A 83 -1.04 -9.88 -1.53
CA VAL A 83 -1.48 -11.27 -1.36
C VAL A 83 -0.65 -12.02 -0.31
N LYS A 84 0.64 -11.71 -0.18
CA LYS A 84 1.51 -12.33 0.84
C LYS A 84 1.16 -11.94 2.28
N LEU A 85 0.36 -10.90 2.48
CA LEU A 85 -0.05 -10.41 3.79
C LEU A 85 -1.37 -11.02 4.27
N GLU A 86 -1.89 -12.04 3.56
CA GLU A 86 -3.10 -12.75 3.94
C GLU A 86 -3.10 -13.17 5.42
N GLY A 87 -4.18 -12.85 6.12
CA GLY A 87 -4.36 -13.12 7.55
C GLY A 87 -3.84 -12.01 8.48
N ILE A 88 -3.17 -10.98 7.97
CA ILE A 88 -2.80 -9.80 8.76
C ILE A 88 -4.03 -8.90 8.91
N SER A 89 -4.39 -8.54 10.15
CA SER A 89 -5.53 -7.65 10.38
C SER A 89 -5.25 -6.24 9.88
N LYS A 90 -6.30 -5.49 9.54
CA LYS A 90 -6.19 -4.10 9.06
C LYS A 90 -5.42 -3.22 10.03
N GLU A 91 -5.68 -3.37 11.33
CA GLU A 91 -5.06 -2.58 12.40
C GLU A 91 -3.59 -2.93 12.66
N LEU A 92 -3.15 -4.12 12.24
CA LEU A 92 -1.74 -4.53 12.31
C LEU A 92 -0.98 -4.09 11.06
N ALA A 93 -1.67 -3.90 9.94
CA ALA A 93 -1.10 -3.39 8.71
C ALA A 93 -0.91 -1.86 8.70
N GLU A 94 -1.58 -1.14 9.61
CA GLU A 94 -1.35 0.29 9.93
C GLU A 94 -0.11 0.51 10.81
#